data_AF-A0A0A6VNX0-F1
#
_entry.id   AF-A0A0A6VNX0-F1
#
_cell.length_a   1.000
_cell.length_b   1.000
_cell.length_c   1.000
_cell.angle_alpha   90.00
_cell.angle_beta   90.00
_cell.angle_gamma   90.00
#
_symmetry.space_group_name_H-M   'P 1'
#
loop_
_entity.id
_entity.type
_entity.pdbx_description
1 polymer ?
#
loop_
_entity_poly.entity_id
_entity_poly.type
_entity_poly.pdbx_seq_one_letter_code
_entity_poly.pdbx_strand_id
1 'polypeptide(L)'
;MGVDRNGRSHRPSGLPQGYAGTFDRTGGDAGGDVAPPDPLIAMASESMRMRALTDHTQVKSASETRGLLDMADHVEYGPDGAILYDGDGNILFREDPSVPGLDSTVMRHDPKTQAAVRAAFQADLGEYPAAGRRALIRAANRHASAYSRRRAIDSSPNRRYLPASTIASSLARRADRDTADRILRELHYEDANASANVIRAGYPDDKASAFKFINYTKIRRDKDGRPVHGEWTDRDGKRKSGIMPEPRGAASRAYLRMLYQPTDGVPSKQECDRMAHVFARMDDPDIQARAFWNLCHGNANPDDRWDDVNFEIGLIGQKRTDRGGAALLDAYSRRKGGQGNAARMLAYRKCMSRDAAVRFLAMDDMDARRAHTQYTRRRRSRTTGLMEDVKPKRLTEMRAFIHAVYQIPNREVDEYRAVRDADA
;
A
#
# COMPACT_ATOMS: atom_id res chain seq x y z
N MET A 1 -12.79 8.01 -39.00
CA MET A 1 -13.57 6.76 -38.86
C MET A 1 -14.03 6.35 -40.26
N GLY A 2 -13.78 5.11 -40.71
CA GLY A 2 -14.27 4.63 -41.99
C GLY A 2 -15.57 3.85 -41.79
N VAL A 3 -16.62 4.20 -42.51
CA VAL A 3 -17.91 3.50 -42.46
C VAL A 3 -17.92 2.47 -43.58
N ASP A 4 -18.37 1.25 -43.32
CA ASP A 4 -18.51 0.25 -44.39
C ASP A 4 -19.75 0.53 -45.26
N ARG A 5 -19.89 -0.22 -46.35
CA ARG A 5 -20.95 -0.03 -47.35
C ARG A 5 -22.37 -0.29 -46.81
N ASN A 6 -22.49 -0.79 -45.57
CA ASN A 6 -23.76 -1.04 -44.86
C ASN A 6 -23.95 -0.10 -43.65
N GLY A 7 -23.16 0.97 -43.53
CA GLY A 7 -23.35 2.02 -42.53
C GLY A 7 -22.84 1.68 -41.13
N ARG A 8 -22.04 0.61 -40.96
CA ARG A 8 -21.49 0.25 -39.64
C ARG A 8 -20.11 0.88 -39.45
N SER A 9 -19.90 1.45 -38.27
CA SER A 9 -18.61 1.97 -37.84
C SER A 9 -17.67 0.80 -37.55
N HIS A 10 -16.49 0.79 -38.19
CA HIS A 10 -15.42 -0.14 -37.87
C HIS A 10 -14.10 0.60 -37.64
N ARG A 11 -13.19 -0.02 -36.89
CA ARG A 11 -11.86 0.52 -36.63
C ARG A 11 -11.01 0.49 -37.92
N PRO A 12 -10.13 1.48 -38.15
CA PRO A 12 -9.12 1.40 -39.21
C PRO A 12 -8.20 0.20 -38.99
N SER A 13 -7.92 -0.56 -40.05
CA SER A 13 -7.04 -1.73 -40.01
C SER A 13 -5.59 -1.35 -39.66
N GLY A 14 -4.99 -1.98 -38.64
CA GLY A 14 -3.55 -1.84 -38.34
C GLY A 14 -3.09 -1.89 -36.87
N LEU A 15 -3.93 -2.23 -35.90
CA LEU A 15 -3.50 -2.36 -34.49
C LEU A 15 -3.47 -3.83 -34.02
N PRO A 16 -2.44 -4.26 -33.25
CA PRO A 16 -2.30 -5.66 -32.81
C PRO A 16 -3.44 -6.11 -31.88
N GLN A 17 -3.94 -7.33 -32.11
CA GLN A 17 -4.95 -8.00 -31.27
C GLN A 17 -4.42 -8.37 -29.88
N GLY A 18 -5.30 -8.34 -28.86
CA GLY A 18 -5.08 -9.07 -27.60
C GLY A 18 -5.26 -8.31 -26.27
N TYR A 19 -6.34 -7.53 -26.10
CA TYR A 19 -6.81 -7.16 -24.75
C TYR A 19 -8.32 -7.37 -24.67
N ALA A 20 -8.74 -8.25 -23.77
CA ALA A 20 -10.12 -8.68 -23.57
C ALA A 20 -10.95 -7.62 -22.82
N GLY A 21 -12.24 -7.53 -23.17
CA GLY A 21 -13.27 -6.85 -22.39
C GLY A 21 -13.91 -5.61 -23.03
N THR A 22 -14.57 -5.77 -24.18
CA THR A 22 -15.48 -4.74 -24.73
C THR A 22 -16.88 -5.35 -24.80
N PHE A 23 -17.81 -4.83 -23.99
CA PHE A 23 -19.24 -5.00 -24.20
C PHE A 23 -19.84 -3.65 -24.53
N ASP A 24 -20.67 -3.62 -25.57
CA ASP A 24 -21.57 -2.53 -25.89
C ASP A 24 -22.56 -2.30 -24.75
N ARG A 25 -22.78 -1.04 -24.40
CA ARG A 25 -24.02 -0.61 -23.73
C ARG A 25 -24.66 0.50 -24.55
N THR A 26 -25.72 0.12 -25.25
CA THR A 26 -26.77 1.00 -25.75
C THR A 26 -27.79 1.30 -24.65
N GLY A 27 -28.27 2.55 -24.62
CA GLY A 27 -29.40 3.05 -23.83
C GLY A 27 -28.95 3.88 -22.62
N GLY A 28 -29.45 5.08 -22.34
CA GLY A 28 -30.52 5.91 -22.87
C GLY A 28 -30.61 7.17 -21.99
N ASP A 29 -31.13 8.25 -22.57
CA ASP A 29 -31.18 9.63 -22.08
C ASP A 29 -32.01 9.88 -20.82
N ALA A 30 -31.63 10.88 -20.01
CA ALA A 30 -32.49 11.91 -19.35
C ALA A 30 -31.85 12.51 -18.07
N GLY A 31 -31.71 13.84 -18.05
CA GLY A 31 -31.20 14.61 -16.91
C GLY A 31 -32.21 14.86 -15.77
N GLY A 32 -31.69 15.33 -14.64
CA GLY A 32 -32.45 15.81 -13.48
C GLY A 32 -31.57 15.97 -12.24
N ASP A 33 -31.78 17.03 -11.48
CA ASP A 33 -31.06 17.45 -10.27
C ASP A 33 -30.64 16.31 -9.33
N VAL A 34 -29.44 16.45 -8.74
CA VAL A 34 -28.88 15.54 -7.73
C VAL A 34 -29.80 15.47 -6.51
N ALA A 35 -30.66 14.46 -6.46
CA ALA A 35 -31.42 14.12 -5.28
C ALA A 35 -30.47 13.54 -4.21
N PRO A 36 -30.66 13.86 -2.91
CA PRO A 36 -29.92 13.21 -1.84
C PRO A 36 -30.13 11.68 -1.91
N PRO A 37 -29.13 10.88 -1.53
CA PRO A 37 -29.18 9.43 -1.70
C PRO A 37 -30.43 8.87 -1.02
N ASP A 38 -31.13 8.00 -1.74
CA ASP A 38 -32.36 7.34 -1.29
C ASP A 38 -32.16 6.78 0.14
N PRO A 39 -32.98 7.18 1.12
CA PRO A 39 -32.85 6.70 2.50
C PRO A 39 -32.92 5.17 2.61
N LEU A 40 -33.59 4.48 1.68
CA LEU A 40 -33.56 3.00 1.62
C LEU A 40 -32.19 2.47 1.15
N ILE A 41 -31.51 3.17 0.24
CA ILE A 41 -30.15 2.83 -0.19
C ILE A 41 -29.14 3.19 0.91
N ALA A 42 -29.33 4.30 1.62
CA ALA A 42 -28.50 4.67 2.78
C ALA A 42 -28.65 3.65 3.92
N MET A 43 -29.88 3.22 4.24
CA MET A 43 -30.15 2.15 5.20
C MET A 43 -29.68 0.77 4.71
N ALA A 44 -29.76 0.47 3.42
CA ALA A 44 -29.18 -0.74 2.83
C ALA A 44 -27.65 -0.72 2.91
N SER A 45 -27.02 0.44 2.70
CA SER A 45 -25.57 0.64 2.80
C SER A 45 -25.10 0.64 4.25
N GLU A 46 -25.92 1.08 5.20
CA GLU A 46 -25.66 1.02 6.62
C GLU A 46 -25.85 -0.40 7.17
N SER A 47 -26.87 -1.12 6.74
CA SER A 47 -27.03 -2.55 7.06
C SER A 47 -25.99 -3.43 6.38
N MET A 48 -25.50 -3.08 5.17
CA MET A 48 -24.34 -3.71 4.54
C MET A 48 -23.01 -3.33 5.22
N ARG A 49 -22.85 -2.09 5.71
CA ARG A 49 -21.69 -1.69 6.54
C ARG A 49 -21.71 -2.36 7.91
N MET A 50 -22.88 -2.48 8.52
CA MET A 50 -23.10 -3.21 9.75
C MET A 50 -22.92 -4.72 9.54
N ARG A 51 -23.34 -5.30 8.41
CA ARG A 51 -22.99 -6.66 7.98
C ARG A 51 -21.50 -6.81 7.77
N ALA A 52 -20.83 -5.90 7.06
CA ALA A 52 -19.38 -5.93 6.90
C ALA A 52 -18.61 -5.77 8.24
N LEU A 53 -19.19 -5.08 9.22
CA LEU A 53 -18.67 -4.97 10.61
C LEU A 53 -18.99 -6.21 11.47
N THR A 54 -20.09 -6.93 11.21
CA THR A 54 -20.52 -8.13 11.96
C THR A 54 -20.07 -9.45 11.32
N ASP A 55 -19.81 -9.49 10.02
CA ASP A 55 -19.25 -10.61 9.25
C ASP A 55 -17.77 -10.88 9.62
N HIS A 56 -17.16 -10.05 10.46
CA HIS A 56 -15.81 -10.24 10.97
C HIS A 56 -15.73 -10.69 12.43
N THR A 57 -16.84 -11.04 13.08
CA THR A 57 -16.83 -11.40 14.52
C THR A 57 -17.51 -12.70 14.90
N GLN A 58 -18.19 -13.40 13.99
CA GLN A 58 -18.62 -14.77 14.29
C GLN A 58 -17.45 -15.72 14.06
N VAL A 59 -16.83 -16.14 15.15
CA VAL A 59 -15.84 -17.22 15.17
C VAL A 59 -16.50 -18.42 15.83
N LYS A 60 -16.30 -19.61 15.29
CA LYS A 60 -16.72 -20.86 15.92
C LYS A 60 -16.17 -20.93 17.33
N SER A 61 -16.94 -21.51 18.24
CA SER A 61 -16.49 -21.68 19.62
C SER A 61 -15.20 -22.51 19.69
N ALA A 62 -14.43 -22.34 20.75
CA ALA A 62 -13.23 -23.14 20.97
C ALA A 62 -13.52 -24.65 21.04
N SER A 63 -14.69 -25.05 21.58
CA SER A 63 -15.13 -26.46 21.63
C SER A 63 -15.49 -26.99 20.24
N GLU A 64 -16.22 -26.21 19.44
CA GLU A 64 -16.59 -26.61 18.08
C GLU A 64 -15.34 -26.73 17.19
N THR A 65 -14.42 -25.78 17.31
CA THR A 65 -13.14 -25.81 16.59
C THR A 65 -12.32 -27.05 16.97
N ARG A 66 -12.27 -27.40 18.26
CA ARG A 66 -11.60 -28.64 18.72
C ARG A 66 -12.27 -29.89 18.13
N GLY A 67 -13.59 -29.98 18.19
CA GLY A 67 -14.32 -31.12 17.62
C GLY A 67 -14.03 -31.34 16.13
N LEU A 68 -13.98 -30.26 15.34
CA LEU A 68 -13.59 -30.33 13.93
C LEU A 68 -12.14 -30.80 13.73
N LEU A 69 -11.21 -30.33 14.55
CA LEU A 69 -9.80 -30.72 14.48
C LEU A 69 -9.55 -32.15 14.98
N ASP A 70 -10.36 -32.64 15.92
CA ASP A 70 -10.31 -34.02 16.39
C ASP A 70 -10.76 -34.98 15.28
N MET A 71 -11.78 -34.60 14.50
CA MET A 71 -12.25 -35.34 13.33
C MET A 71 -11.30 -35.24 12.12
N ALA A 72 -10.58 -34.12 11.98
CA ALA A 72 -9.69 -33.90 10.83
C ALA A 72 -8.47 -34.82 10.87
N ASP A 73 -8.09 -35.43 9.76
CA ASP A 73 -6.79 -36.11 9.63
C ASP A 73 -5.68 -35.08 9.41
N HIS A 74 -5.88 -34.15 8.48
CA HIS A 74 -4.93 -33.09 8.18
C HIS A 74 -5.59 -31.74 7.86
N VAL A 75 -4.74 -30.71 7.84
CA VAL A 75 -5.12 -29.32 7.53
C VAL A 75 -4.27 -28.85 6.35
N GLU A 76 -4.88 -28.08 5.47
CA GLU A 76 -4.20 -27.37 4.38
C GLU A 76 -4.52 -25.88 4.42
N TYR A 77 -3.65 -25.06 3.84
CA TYR A 77 -3.86 -23.63 3.67
C TYR A 77 -3.90 -23.29 2.19
N GLY A 78 -5.04 -22.75 1.75
CA GLY A 78 -5.22 -22.14 0.44
C GLY A 78 -5.26 -20.61 0.50
N PRO A 79 -5.44 -19.93 -0.65
CA PRO A 79 -5.66 -18.50 -0.70
C PRO A 79 -6.86 -18.02 0.14
N ASP A 80 -7.89 -18.86 0.25
CA ASP A 80 -9.15 -18.51 0.90
C ASP A 80 -9.15 -18.80 2.41
N GLY A 81 -8.21 -19.63 2.89
CA GLY A 81 -8.06 -19.93 4.32
C GLY A 81 -7.66 -21.36 4.62
N ALA A 82 -7.97 -21.81 5.83
CA ALA A 82 -7.77 -23.19 6.26
C ALA A 82 -8.82 -24.14 5.66
N ILE A 83 -8.40 -25.35 5.29
CA ILE A 83 -9.25 -26.46 4.89
C ILE A 83 -8.91 -27.66 5.77
N LEU A 84 -9.92 -28.26 6.40
CA LEU A 84 -9.80 -29.46 7.24
C LEU A 84 -10.36 -30.65 6.45
N TYR A 85 -9.59 -31.73 6.40
CA TYR A 85 -9.98 -32.98 5.74
C TYR A 85 -10.10 -34.09 6.77
N ASP A 86 -11.03 -35.01 6.58
CA ASP A 86 -11.07 -36.28 7.33
C ASP A 86 -10.06 -37.30 6.74
N GLY A 87 -9.99 -38.49 7.35
CA GLY A 87 -9.08 -39.56 6.92
C GLY A 87 -9.43 -40.18 5.56
N ASP A 88 -10.63 -39.96 5.05
CA ASP A 88 -11.07 -40.40 3.73
C ASP A 88 -10.84 -39.32 2.65
N GLY A 89 -10.34 -38.14 3.05
CA GLY A 89 -10.08 -37.01 2.17
C GLY A 89 -11.30 -36.12 1.90
N ASN A 90 -12.41 -36.31 2.62
CA ASN A 90 -13.56 -35.42 2.51
C ASN A 90 -13.30 -34.12 3.28
N ILE A 91 -13.86 -33.02 2.77
CA ILE A 91 -13.76 -31.72 3.43
C ILE A 91 -14.71 -31.67 4.61
N LEU A 92 -14.16 -31.59 5.82
CA LEU A 92 -14.91 -31.35 7.05
C LEU A 92 -15.25 -29.87 7.21
N PHE A 93 -14.32 -29.00 6.82
CA PHE A 93 -14.49 -27.57 6.91
C PHE A 93 -13.61 -26.84 5.89
N ARG A 94 -14.13 -25.75 5.34
CA ARG A 94 -13.38 -24.80 4.50
C ARG A 94 -13.71 -23.39 5.00
N GLU A 95 -12.68 -22.61 5.32
CA GLU A 95 -12.86 -21.18 5.59
C GLU A 95 -13.47 -20.51 4.35
N ASP A 96 -14.59 -19.82 4.55
CA ASP A 96 -15.29 -19.04 3.54
C ASP A 96 -15.79 -17.73 4.19
N PRO A 97 -15.80 -16.58 3.48
CA PRO A 97 -16.29 -15.32 4.03
C PRO A 97 -17.73 -15.35 4.55
N SER A 98 -18.56 -16.30 4.08
CA SER A 98 -19.97 -16.46 4.46
C SER A 98 -20.19 -17.34 5.69
N VAL A 99 -19.14 -17.98 6.22
CA VAL A 99 -19.24 -18.86 7.40
C VAL A 99 -18.36 -18.38 8.56
N PRO A 100 -18.77 -18.60 9.82
CA PRO A 100 -17.93 -18.29 10.97
C PRO A 100 -16.57 -18.98 10.89
N GLY A 101 -15.50 -18.21 11.07
CA GLY A 101 -14.12 -18.71 11.02
C GLY A 101 -13.76 -19.60 12.22
N LEU A 102 -12.63 -20.31 12.16
CA LEU A 102 -12.17 -21.18 13.26
C LEU A 102 -11.52 -20.38 14.41
N ASP A 103 -11.66 -20.87 15.64
CA ASP A 103 -11.01 -20.26 16.80
C ASP A 103 -9.48 -20.23 16.61
N SER A 104 -8.95 -19.01 16.47
CA SER A 104 -7.53 -18.82 16.13
C SER A 104 -6.58 -19.25 17.25
N THR A 105 -7.04 -19.31 18.50
CA THR A 105 -6.24 -19.77 19.64
C THR A 105 -6.12 -21.29 19.61
N VAL A 106 -7.24 -22.00 19.43
CA VAL A 106 -7.26 -23.46 19.28
C VAL A 106 -6.40 -23.89 18.08
N MET A 107 -6.64 -23.30 16.90
CA MET A 107 -5.85 -23.56 15.69
C MET A 107 -4.34 -23.37 15.92
N ARG A 108 -3.94 -22.35 16.68
CA ARG A 108 -2.52 -22.08 16.94
C ARG A 108 -1.85 -23.13 17.81
N HIS A 109 -2.60 -23.80 18.69
CA HIS A 109 -2.08 -24.82 19.60
C HIS A 109 -2.22 -26.25 19.05
N ASP A 110 -2.97 -26.43 17.97
CA ASP A 110 -3.18 -27.73 17.34
C ASP A 110 -1.95 -28.20 16.52
N PRO A 111 -1.46 -29.44 16.71
CA PRO A 111 -0.32 -29.99 15.98
C PRO A 111 -0.53 -30.11 14.46
N LYS A 112 -1.72 -30.51 14.00
CA LYS A 112 -2.04 -30.69 12.56
C LYS A 112 -1.97 -29.35 11.84
N THR A 113 -2.54 -28.33 12.47
CA THR A 113 -2.47 -26.94 12.02
C THR A 113 -1.02 -26.43 12.00
N GLN A 114 -0.21 -26.69 13.03
CA GLN A 114 1.19 -26.26 13.00
C GLN A 114 2.02 -27.01 11.93
N ALA A 115 1.69 -28.27 11.63
CA ALA A 115 2.29 -28.99 10.50
C ALA A 115 1.91 -28.32 9.16
N ALA A 116 0.62 -28.02 8.96
CA ALA A 116 0.11 -27.32 7.79
C ALA A 116 0.73 -25.94 7.59
N VAL A 117 0.86 -25.15 8.66
CA VAL A 117 1.54 -23.84 8.63
C VAL A 117 2.99 -23.98 8.15
N ARG A 118 3.73 -24.96 8.68
CA ARG A 118 5.13 -25.20 8.29
C ARG A 118 5.22 -25.63 6.83
N ALA A 119 4.32 -26.48 6.36
CA ALA A 119 4.22 -26.89 4.96
C ALA A 119 3.92 -25.68 4.06
N ALA A 120 2.92 -24.87 4.39
CA ALA A 120 2.56 -23.67 3.64
C ALA A 120 3.72 -22.67 3.51
N PHE A 121 4.51 -22.49 4.56
CA PHE A 121 5.70 -21.63 4.51
C PHE A 121 6.85 -22.20 3.68
N GLN A 122 6.89 -23.49 3.37
CA GLN A 122 7.94 -24.11 2.55
C GLN A 122 7.46 -24.52 1.15
N ALA A 123 6.15 -24.46 0.89
CA ALA A 123 5.55 -24.87 -0.37
C ALA A 123 6.09 -24.05 -1.56
N ASP A 124 6.21 -24.72 -2.71
CA ASP A 124 6.32 -24.02 -3.98
C ASP A 124 4.96 -23.42 -4.33
N LEU A 125 4.91 -22.09 -4.45
CA LEU A 125 3.69 -21.36 -4.76
C LEU A 125 3.63 -20.93 -6.23
N GLY A 126 4.47 -21.51 -7.09
CA GLY A 126 4.58 -21.20 -8.52
C GLY A 126 3.24 -21.16 -9.24
N GLU A 127 2.35 -22.09 -8.92
CA GLU A 127 1.02 -22.26 -9.54
C GLU A 127 0.03 -21.13 -9.19
N TYR A 128 0.22 -20.46 -8.04
CA TYR A 128 -0.66 -19.38 -7.63
C TYR A 128 -0.26 -18.05 -8.27
N PRO A 129 -1.22 -17.19 -8.66
CA PRO A 129 -0.93 -15.80 -8.99
C PRO A 129 -0.40 -15.05 -7.76
N ALA A 130 0.30 -13.94 -7.97
CA ALA A 130 0.94 -13.19 -6.89
C ALA A 130 0.00 -12.78 -5.73
N ALA A 131 -1.28 -12.51 -6.03
CA ALA A 131 -2.29 -12.22 -5.01
C ALA A 131 -2.63 -13.47 -4.17
N GLY A 132 -2.83 -14.63 -4.81
CA GLY A 132 -3.09 -15.90 -4.15
C GLY A 132 -1.93 -16.35 -3.24
N ARG A 133 -0.68 -16.19 -3.70
CA ARG A 133 0.52 -16.45 -2.88
C ARG A 133 0.51 -15.67 -1.57
N ARG A 134 0.14 -14.38 -1.64
CA ARG A 134 0.04 -13.51 -0.46
C ARG A 134 -1.12 -13.91 0.44
N ALA A 135 -2.27 -14.22 -0.13
CA ALA A 135 -3.46 -14.62 0.63
C ALA A 135 -3.20 -15.90 1.43
N LEU A 136 -2.62 -16.92 0.78
CA LEU A 136 -2.25 -18.20 1.40
C LEU A 136 -1.28 -18.01 2.58
N ILE A 137 -0.18 -17.28 2.36
CA ILE A 137 0.82 -17.06 3.42
C ILE A 137 0.25 -16.22 4.57
N ARG A 138 -0.68 -15.30 4.29
CA ARG A 138 -1.39 -14.55 5.34
C ARG A 138 -2.33 -15.44 6.14
N ALA A 139 -3.08 -16.32 5.49
CA ALA A 139 -3.95 -17.29 6.15
C ALA A 139 -3.15 -18.20 7.08
N ALA A 140 -2.09 -18.82 6.59
CA ALA A 140 -1.19 -19.63 7.41
C ALA A 140 -0.58 -18.82 8.57
N ASN A 141 -0.15 -17.57 8.32
CA ASN A 141 0.43 -16.72 9.36
C ASN A 141 -0.55 -16.38 10.51
N ARG A 142 -1.86 -16.32 10.24
CA ARG A 142 -2.91 -16.06 11.25
C ARG A 142 -2.84 -17.08 12.39
N HIS A 143 -2.65 -18.35 12.03
CA HIS A 143 -2.60 -19.49 12.95
C HIS A 143 -1.18 -19.95 13.31
N ALA A 144 -0.15 -19.37 12.69
CA ALA A 144 1.23 -19.70 13.00
C ALA A 144 1.62 -19.35 14.45
N SER A 145 2.35 -20.26 15.11
CA SER A 145 3.04 -19.98 16.37
C SER A 145 4.18 -18.96 16.19
N ALA A 146 4.63 -18.36 17.29
CA ALA A 146 5.76 -17.43 17.28
C ALA A 146 7.04 -18.09 16.71
N TYR A 147 7.27 -19.36 17.02
CA TYR A 147 8.39 -20.14 16.52
C TYR A 147 8.30 -20.35 15.00
N SER A 148 7.14 -20.80 14.49
CA SER A 148 6.91 -20.99 13.05
C SER A 148 7.10 -19.70 12.27
N ARG A 149 6.59 -18.56 12.78
CA ARG A 149 6.79 -17.23 12.18
C ARG A 149 8.27 -16.85 12.12
N ARG A 150 9.01 -17.03 13.22
CA ARG A 150 10.45 -16.72 13.27
C ARG A 150 11.23 -17.54 12.24
N ARG A 151 11.00 -18.86 12.22
CA ARG A 151 11.64 -19.77 11.25
C ARG A 151 11.32 -19.37 9.81
N ALA A 152 10.07 -19.00 9.54
CA ALA A 152 9.67 -18.53 8.21
C ALA A 152 10.41 -17.24 7.82
N ILE A 153 10.52 -16.26 8.73
CA ILE A 153 11.28 -15.03 8.46
C ILE A 153 12.76 -15.32 8.16
N ASP A 154 13.34 -16.29 8.86
CA ASP A 154 14.76 -16.62 8.75
C ASP A 154 15.10 -17.33 7.44
N SER A 155 14.27 -18.26 6.98
CA SER A 155 14.65 -19.16 5.88
C SER A 155 13.54 -19.56 4.90
N SER A 156 12.30 -19.12 5.07
CA SER A 156 11.23 -19.48 4.11
C SER A 156 11.47 -18.84 2.74
N PRO A 157 11.31 -19.60 1.63
CA PRO A 157 11.29 -19.03 0.28
C PRO A 157 10.11 -18.08 0.06
N ASN A 158 9.12 -18.10 0.96
CA ASN A 158 7.89 -17.32 0.91
C ASN A 158 7.86 -16.15 1.93
N ARG A 159 8.98 -15.86 2.62
CA ARG A 159 9.04 -14.80 3.64
C ARG A 159 8.59 -13.42 3.14
N ARG A 160 8.80 -13.11 1.86
CA ARG A 160 8.33 -11.87 1.21
C ARG A 160 6.82 -11.68 1.19
N TYR A 161 6.05 -12.74 1.40
CA TYR A 161 4.59 -12.72 1.45
C TYR A 161 4.02 -12.61 2.87
N LEU A 162 4.86 -12.74 3.91
CA LEU A 162 4.44 -12.56 5.29
C LEU A 162 3.95 -11.13 5.56
N PRO A 163 3.03 -10.93 6.53
CA PRO A 163 2.66 -9.59 6.95
C PRO A 163 3.86 -8.79 7.44
N ALA A 164 4.04 -7.59 6.90
CA ALA A 164 5.17 -6.74 7.23
C ALA A 164 5.26 -6.40 8.73
N SER A 165 4.13 -6.25 9.42
CA SER A 165 4.06 -6.05 10.88
C SER A 165 4.60 -7.25 11.67
N THR A 166 4.38 -8.47 11.17
CA THR A 166 4.93 -9.68 11.78
C THR A 166 6.44 -9.71 11.63
N ILE A 167 6.96 -9.41 10.43
CA ILE A 167 8.40 -9.33 10.18
C ILE A 167 9.03 -8.24 11.06
N ALA A 168 8.53 -7.01 10.98
CA ALA A 168 9.07 -5.87 11.72
C ALA A 168 9.09 -6.11 13.23
N SER A 169 7.98 -6.60 13.81
CA SER A 169 7.91 -6.91 15.24
C SER A 169 8.88 -8.02 15.64
N SER A 170 9.07 -9.03 14.78
CA SER A 170 10.03 -10.10 15.04
C SER A 170 11.46 -9.57 15.01
N LEU A 171 11.83 -8.79 13.99
CA LEU A 171 13.17 -8.24 13.81
C LEU A 171 13.54 -7.24 14.92
N ALA A 172 12.61 -6.35 15.30
CA ALA A 172 12.84 -5.36 16.36
C ALA A 172 13.16 -6.00 17.72
N ARG A 173 12.57 -7.16 18.02
CA ARG A 173 12.77 -7.88 19.29
C ARG A 173 14.02 -8.76 19.32
N ARG A 174 14.81 -8.83 18.25
CA ARG A 174 16.00 -9.69 18.22
C ARG A 174 17.15 -9.05 19.00
N ALA A 175 17.77 -9.85 19.86
CA ALA A 175 19.04 -9.51 20.48
C ALA A 175 20.17 -9.43 19.44
N ASP A 176 20.20 -10.38 18.50
CA ASP A 176 21.12 -10.36 17.36
C ASP A 176 20.62 -9.41 16.27
N ARG A 177 21.09 -8.15 16.36
CA ARG A 177 20.76 -7.09 15.39
C ARG A 177 21.42 -7.31 14.04
N ASP A 178 22.59 -7.94 13.97
CA ASP A 178 23.28 -8.14 12.69
C ASP A 178 22.54 -9.14 11.80
N THR A 179 22.01 -10.22 12.39
CA THR A 179 21.13 -11.14 11.67
C THR A 179 19.82 -10.45 11.28
N ALA A 180 19.23 -9.65 12.17
CA ALA A 180 17.99 -8.92 11.87
C ALA A 180 18.16 -7.96 10.67
N ASP A 181 19.26 -7.19 10.67
CA ASP A 181 19.61 -6.28 9.60
C ASP A 181 19.92 -7.02 8.30
N ARG A 182 20.60 -8.17 8.37
CA ARG A 182 20.87 -9.03 7.21
C ARG A 182 19.57 -9.48 6.55
N ILE A 183 18.61 -9.99 7.32
CA ILE A 183 17.32 -10.44 6.79
C ILE A 183 16.59 -9.32 6.06
N LEU A 184 16.55 -8.10 6.62
CA LEU A 184 15.92 -6.96 5.93
C LEU A 184 16.59 -6.64 4.58
N ARG A 185 17.93 -6.74 4.52
CA ARG A 185 18.70 -6.49 3.29
C ARG A 185 18.50 -7.57 2.25
N GLU A 186 18.46 -8.85 2.65
CA GLU A 186 18.16 -9.95 1.74
C GLU A 186 16.73 -9.83 1.20
N LEU A 187 15.76 -9.57 2.08
CA LEU A 187 14.37 -9.31 1.70
C LEU A 187 14.23 -8.18 0.68
N HIS A 188 15.11 -7.18 0.72
CA HIS A 188 15.11 -6.10 -0.27
C HIS A 188 15.45 -6.58 -1.68
N TYR A 189 16.43 -7.46 -1.82
CA TYR A 189 16.81 -8.01 -3.12
C TYR A 189 15.86 -9.12 -3.59
N GLU A 190 15.17 -9.80 -2.67
CA GLU A 190 14.04 -10.69 -2.99
C GLU A 190 12.81 -9.92 -3.49
N ASP A 191 12.38 -8.93 -2.72
CA ASP A 191 11.24 -8.06 -3.03
C ASP A 191 11.39 -6.70 -2.33
N ALA A 192 11.81 -5.70 -3.10
CA ALA A 192 12.00 -4.34 -2.61
C ALA A 192 10.71 -3.74 -2.02
N ASN A 193 9.51 -4.15 -2.47
CA ASN A 193 8.26 -3.68 -1.90
C ASN A 193 7.98 -4.34 -0.54
N ALA A 194 8.31 -5.62 -0.37
CA ALA A 194 8.19 -6.30 0.91
C ALA A 194 9.08 -5.65 1.98
N SER A 195 10.37 -5.43 1.69
CA SER A 195 11.28 -4.71 2.60
C SER A 195 10.80 -3.29 2.92
N ALA A 196 10.24 -2.58 1.92
CA ALA A 196 9.68 -1.24 2.13
C ALA A 196 8.48 -1.25 3.09
N ASN A 197 7.64 -2.28 3.03
CA ASN A 197 6.53 -2.46 3.97
C ASN A 197 7.04 -2.77 5.39
N VAL A 198 8.12 -3.55 5.55
CA VAL A 198 8.75 -3.82 6.86
C VAL A 198 9.30 -2.53 7.48
N ILE A 199 9.96 -1.69 6.67
CA ILE A 199 10.44 -0.36 7.07
C ILE A 199 9.31 0.53 7.57
N ARG A 200 8.17 0.53 6.88
CA ARG A 200 6.99 1.30 7.31
C ARG A 200 6.33 0.73 8.55
N ALA A 201 6.39 -0.59 8.73
CA ALA A 201 5.91 -1.27 9.92
C ALA A 201 6.83 -1.05 11.14
N GLY A 202 7.94 -0.32 10.97
CA GLY A 202 8.75 0.19 12.08
C GLY A 202 10.11 -0.47 12.26
N TYR A 203 10.58 -1.29 11.31
CA TYR A 203 11.93 -1.85 11.35
C TYR A 203 12.76 -1.45 10.11
N PRO A 204 13.92 -0.79 10.24
CA PRO A 204 14.66 -0.62 11.49
C PRO A 204 14.07 0.41 12.44
N ASP A 205 14.23 0.16 13.74
CA ASP A 205 13.79 1.02 14.85
C ASP A 205 14.91 1.89 15.45
N ASP A 206 16.15 1.74 14.98
CA ASP A 206 17.30 2.57 15.37
C ASP A 206 18.12 3.09 14.17
N LYS A 207 18.93 4.13 14.43
CA LYS A 207 19.77 4.81 13.44
C LYS A 207 20.85 3.89 12.85
N ALA A 208 21.56 3.09 13.65
CA ALA A 208 22.65 2.26 13.15
C ALA A 208 22.13 1.21 12.16
N SER A 209 21.05 0.53 12.51
CA SER A 209 20.38 -0.47 11.67
C SER A 209 19.81 0.15 10.39
N ALA A 210 19.20 1.34 10.48
CA ALA A 210 18.75 2.10 9.31
C ALA A 210 19.89 2.42 8.34
N PHE A 211 21.04 2.87 8.85
CA PHE A 211 22.20 3.20 8.00
C PHE A 211 22.88 1.97 7.42
N LYS A 212 22.89 0.82 8.11
CA LYS A 212 23.32 -0.46 7.50
C LYS A 212 22.46 -0.82 6.30
N PHE A 213 21.13 -0.70 6.41
CA PHE A 213 20.22 -0.92 5.28
C PHE A 213 20.49 0.07 4.14
N ILE A 214 20.53 1.38 4.44
CA ILE A 214 20.74 2.43 3.44
C ILE A 214 22.04 2.22 2.68
N ASN A 215 23.15 1.96 3.40
CA ASN A 215 24.47 1.87 2.79
C ASN A 215 24.64 0.61 1.96
N TYR A 216 24.05 -0.51 2.39
CA TYR A 216 24.14 -1.77 1.66
C TYR A 216 23.29 -1.77 0.39
N THR A 217 22.08 -1.21 0.47
CA THR A 217 21.08 -1.24 -0.62
C THR A 217 21.19 -0.04 -1.58
N LYS A 218 22.21 0.83 -1.45
CA LYS A 218 22.40 1.96 -2.38
C LYS A 218 22.98 1.55 -3.74
N ILE A 219 23.53 0.34 -3.85
CA ILE A 219 24.18 -0.19 -5.06
C ILE A 219 23.51 -1.48 -5.53
N ARG A 220 23.56 -1.73 -6.84
CA ARG A 220 23.08 -2.98 -7.41
C ARG A 220 24.02 -4.11 -7.01
N ARG A 221 23.43 -5.27 -6.78
CA ARG A 221 24.15 -6.50 -6.47
C ARG A 221 23.63 -7.64 -7.33
N ASP A 222 24.53 -8.54 -7.69
CA ASP A 222 24.16 -9.79 -8.35
C ASP A 222 23.56 -10.80 -7.34
N LYS A 223 23.24 -12.00 -7.83
CA LYS A 223 22.69 -13.09 -7.01
C LYS A 223 23.62 -13.54 -5.87
N ASP A 224 24.93 -13.32 -6.03
CA ASP A 224 25.96 -13.68 -5.06
C ASP A 224 26.26 -12.51 -4.09
N GLY A 225 25.51 -11.41 -4.21
CA GLY A 225 25.64 -10.22 -3.37
C GLY A 225 26.79 -9.29 -3.76
N ARG A 226 27.47 -9.52 -4.89
CA ARG A 226 28.61 -8.72 -5.33
C ARG A 226 28.14 -7.45 -6.06
N PRO A 227 28.84 -6.31 -5.91
CA PRO A 227 28.52 -5.09 -6.64
C PRO A 227 28.51 -5.30 -8.16
N VAL A 228 27.46 -4.81 -8.83
CA VAL A 228 27.39 -4.80 -10.30
C VAL A 228 28.10 -3.55 -10.84
N HIS A 229 28.99 -3.72 -11.81
CA HIS A 229 29.68 -2.62 -12.48
C HIS A 229 29.04 -2.32 -13.85
N GLY A 230 29.04 -1.04 -14.25
CA GLY A 230 28.52 -0.61 -15.54
C GLY A 230 28.51 0.90 -15.69
N GLU A 231 27.89 1.37 -16.77
CA GLU A 231 27.70 2.79 -17.03
C GLU A 231 26.31 3.27 -16.60
N TRP A 232 26.22 4.49 -16.08
CA TRP A 232 24.95 5.15 -15.78
C TRP A 232 25.04 6.66 -15.93
N THR A 233 23.89 7.29 -16.13
CA THR A 233 23.76 8.74 -16.12
C THR A 233 23.38 9.21 -14.72
N ASP A 234 24.08 10.21 -14.20
CA ASP A 234 23.76 10.81 -12.91
C ASP A 234 22.67 11.90 -13.00
N ARG A 235 22.38 12.51 -11.86
CA ARG A 235 21.33 13.50 -11.65
C ARG A 235 21.47 14.77 -12.50
N ASP A 236 22.69 15.06 -12.92
CA ASP A 236 23.10 16.26 -13.64
C ASP A 236 23.26 15.94 -15.14
N GLY A 237 22.85 14.73 -15.57
CA GLY A 237 22.94 14.28 -16.96
C GLY A 237 24.34 13.78 -17.34
N LYS A 238 25.27 13.66 -16.38
CA LYS A 238 26.65 13.26 -16.66
C LYS A 238 26.77 11.74 -16.68
N ARG A 239 27.39 11.20 -17.73
CA ARG A 239 27.74 9.78 -17.81
C ARG A 239 28.83 9.44 -16.78
N LYS A 240 28.66 8.31 -16.11
CA LYS A 240 29.59 7.75 -15.10
C LYS A 240 29.78 6.25 -15.38
N SER A 241 30.95 5.74 -14.97
CA SER A 241 31.31 4.32 -15.02
C SER A 241 31.79 3.86 -13.64
N GLY A 242 31.55 2.60 -13.29
CA GLY A 242 31.85 2.03 -11.97
C GLY A 242 30.69 1.21 -11.37
N ILE A 243 30.55 1.24 -10.03
CA ILE A 243 29.49 0.48 -9.34
C ILE A 243 28.12 1.10 -9.66
N MET A 244 27.22 0.28 -10.20
CA MET A 244 25.88 0.71 -10.56
C MET A 244 25.04 1.01 -9.31
N PRO A 245 24.35 2.16 -9.27
CA PRO A 245 23.46 2.49 -8.16
C PRO A 245 22.12 1.71 -8.26
N GLU A 246 21.54 1.36 -7.12
CA GLU A 246 20.28 0.58 -7.05
C GLU A 246 19.05 1.51 -7.11
N PRO A 247 18.28 1.53 -8.20
CA PRO A 247 17.06 2.33 -8.25
C PRO A 247 15.96 1.81 -7.32
N ARG A 248 15.89 0.49 -7.06
CA ARG A 248 14.88 -0.10 -6.16
C ARG A 248 15.12 0.36 -4.72
N GLY A 249 14.05 0.58 -3.96
CA GLY A 249 14.14 1.00 -2.55
C GLY A 249 14.65 2.42 -2.30
N ALA A 250 14.84 3.27 -3.33
CA ALA A 250 15.23 4.67 -3.14
C ALA A 250 14.30 5.42 -2.19
N ALA A 251 12.98 5.19 -2.32
CA ALA A 251 11.95 5.70 -1.44
C ALA A 251 12.15 5.27 0.03
N SER A 252 12.41 3.98 0.27
CA SER A 252 12.67 3.45 1.61
C SER A 252 13.93 4.05 2.23
N ARG A 253 15.01 4.18 1.45
CA ARG A 253 16.24 4.84 1.91
C ARG A 253 16.02 6.32 2.21
N ALA A 254 15.26 7.02 1.37
CA ALA A 254 14.90 8.42 1.62
C ALA A 254 14.05 8.58 2.89
N TYR A 255 13.09 7.67 3.12
CA TYR A 255 12.28 7.66 4.33
C TYR A 255 13.13 7.45 5.59
N LEU A 256 14.03 6.46 5.58
CA LEU A 256 14.94 6.22 6.69
C LEU A 256 15.89 7.41 6.93
N ARG A 257 16.36 8.09 5.88
CA ARG A 257 17.13 9.33 6.03
C ARG A 257 16.30 10.43 6.67
N MET A 258 15.04 10.62 6.25
CA MET A 258 14.15 11.60 6.90
C MET A 258 13.94 11.29 8.38
N LEU A 259 13.84 10.01 8.76
CA LEU A 259 13.70 9.62 10.17
C LEU A 259 14.96 9.82 11.01
N TYR A 260 16.13 9.43 10.50
CA TYR A 260 17.36 9.30 11.31
C TYR A 260 18.47 10.31 10.97
N GLN A 261 18.25 11.11 9.93
CA GLN A 261 19.08 12.24 9.50
C GLN A 261 18.16 13.32 8.88
N PRO A 262 17.20 13.85 9.66
CA PRO A 262 16.25 14.83 9.15
C PRO A 262 16.99 16.07 8.65
N THR A 263 16.45 16.66 7.58
CA THR A 263 16.86 17.97 7.05
C THR A 263 15.78 18.99 7.41
N ASP A 264 16.04 20.27 7.17
CA ASP A 264 15.07 21.32 7.47
C ASP A 264 13.70 21.04 6.84
N GLY A 265 12.65 21.20 7.65
CA GLY A 265 11.26 20.95 7.25
C GLY A 265 10.81 19.49 7.26
N VAL A 266 11.63 18.55 7.71
CA VAL A 266 11.17 17.18 8.04
C VAL A 266 10.54 17.18 9.44
N PRO A 267 9.24 16.86 9.59
CA PRO A 267 8.62 16.76 10.91
C PRO A 267 9.16 15.55 11.69
N SER A 268 9.24 15.72 13.01
CA SER A 268 9.54 14.64 13.95
C SER A 268 8.46 13.54 13.93
N LYS A 269 8.79 12.40 14.53
CA LYS A 269 7.84 11.29 14.70
C LYS A 269 6.55 11.75 15.41
N GLN A 270 6.69 12.49 16.51
CA GLN A 270 5.56 12.98 17.30
C GLN A 270 4.69 13.99 16.54
N GLU A 271 5.30 14.91 15.79
CA GLU A 271 4.55 15.85 14.94
C GLU A 271 3.78 15.11 13.85
N CYS A 272 4.38 14.10 13.22
CA CYS A 272 3.68 13.26 12.25
C CYS A 272 2.51 12.52 12.89
N ASP A 273 2.67 11.96 14.10
CA ASP A 273 1.61 11.23 14.80
C ASP A 273 0.43 12.17 15.10
N ARG A 274 0.71 13.40 15.56
CA ARG A 274 -0.32 14.43 15.82
C ARG A 274 -1.05 14.86 14.54
N MET A 275 -0.32 15.13 13.45
CA MET A 275 -0.96 15.49 12.18
C MET A 275 -1.76 14.32 11.59
N ALA A 276 -1.24 13.09 11.67
CA ALA A 276 -1.97 11.90 11.20
C ALA A 276 -3.26 11.67 12.00
N HIS A 277 -3.25 12.00 13.30
CA HIS A 277 -4.47 11.94 14.12
C HIS A 277 -5.55 12.91 13.63
N VAL A 278 -5.17 14.12 13.19
CA VAL A 278 -6.10 15.08 12.58
C VAL A 278 -6.71 14.53 11.30
N PHE A 279 -5.90 13.93 10.42
CA PHE A 279 -6.44 13.27 9.22
C PHE A 279 -7.44 12.17 9.59
N ALA A 280 -7.14 11.34 10.59
CA ALA A 280 -8.04 10.28 11.06
C ALA A 280 -9.37 10.80 11.68
N ARG A 281 -9.46 12.09 11.99
CA ARG A 281 -10.66 12.75 12.52
C ARG A 281 -11.53 13.40 11.45
N MET A 282 -11.03 13.52 10.22
CA MET A 282 -11.78 14.02 9.07
C MET A 282 -12.68 12.91 8.54
N ASP A 283 -13.99 13.14 8.58
CA ASP A 283 -14.98 12.14 8.15
C ASP A 283 -15.23 12.19 6.63
N ASP A 284 -15.03 13.37 6.00
CA ASP A 284 -15.21 13.56 4.56
C ASP A 284 -13.92 13.25 3.77
N PRO A 285 -13.93 12.24 2.87
CA PRO A 285 -12.79 11.90 2.03
C PRO A 285 -12.33 13.01 1.07
N ASP A 286 -13.22 13.88 0.60
CA ASP A 286 -12.90 14.99 -0.29
C ASP A 286 -12.15 16.10 0.45
N ILE A 287 -12.61 16.47 1.66
CA ILE A 287 -11.89 17.38 2.55
C ILE A 287 -10.54 16.79 2.95
N GLN A 288 -10.49 15.50 3.29
CA GLN A 288 -9.25 14.81 3.66
C GLN A 288 -8.23 14.80 2.51
N ALA A 289 -8.68 14.55 1.28
CA ALA A 289 -7.84 14.60 0.09
C ALA A 289 -7.33 16.02 -0.19
N ARG A 290 -8.19 17.03 -0.07
CA ARG A 290 -7.86 18.45 -0.28
C ARG A 290 -6.91 18.97 0.80
N ALA A 291 -7.07 18.56 2.06
CA ALA A 291 -6.13 18.85 3.14
C ALA A 291 -4.75 18.27 2.87
N PHE A 292 -4.66 17.03 2.38
CA PHE A 292 -3.39 16.43 1.99
C PHE A 292 -2.78 17.11 0.76
N TRP A 293 -3.61 17.55 -0.18
CA TRP A 293 -3.18 18.35 -1.34
C TRP A 293 -2.61 19.71 -0.91
N ASN A 294 -3.29 20.43 0.00
CA ASN A 294 -2.81 21.70 0.59
C ASN A 294 -1.48 21.50 1.30
N LEU A 295 -1.29 20.39 2.02
CA LEU A 295 0.00 20.05 2.62
C LEU A 295 1.11 19.86 1.56
N CYS A 296 0.77 19.31 0.40
CA CYS A 296 1.73 19.05 -0.69
C CYS A 296 2.12 20.32 -1.45
N HIS A 297 1.14 21.16 -1.75
CA HIS A 297 1.23 22.24 -2.75
C HIS A 297 1.06 23.64 -2.18
N GLY A 298 0.64 23.75 -0.92
CA GLY A 298 0.31 25.00 -0.25
C GLY A 298 -1.20 25.23 -0.30
N ASN A 299 -1.75 25.77 0.78
CA ASN A 299 -3.12 26.25 0.78
C ASN A 299 -3.19 27.58 -0.01
N ALA A 300 -4.04 27.63 -1.04
CA ALA A 300 -4.25 28.83 -1.83
C ALA A 300 -5.04 29.91 -1.06
N ASN A 301 -5.89 29.50 -0.12
CA ASN A 301 -6.77 30.36 0.65
C ASN A 301 -6.53 30.20 2.16
N PRO A 302 -5.32 30.47 2.67
CA PRO A 302 -4.95 30.15 4.07
C PRO A 302 -5.72 30.97 5.12
N ASP A 303 -6.23 32.14 4.74
CA ASP A 303 -6.93 33.06 5.66
C ASP A 303 -8.46 33.00 5.50
N ASP A 304 -8.96 32.23 4.53
CA ASP A 304 -10.39 32.00 4.36
C ASP A 304 -10.87 30.91 5.33
N ARG A 305 -11.42 31.33 6.47
CA ARG A 305 -11.98 30.41 7.48
C ARG A 305 -13.21 29.62 6.99
N TRP A 306 -13.81 30.02 5.87
CA TRP A 306 -14.97 29.37 5.27
C TRP A 306 -14.60 28.37 4.18
N ASP A 307 -13.32 28.27 3.81
CA ASP A 307 -12.83 27.11 3.05
C ASP A 307 -13.04 25.83 3.89
N ASP A 308 -13.67 24.80 3.31
CA ASP A 308 -14.08 23.58 4.03
C ASP A 308 -12.90 22.92 4.76
N VAL A 309 -11.69 22.94 4.18
CA VAL A 309 -10.50 22.37 4.81
C VAL A 309 -10.08 23.19 6.03
N ASN A 310 -10.03 24.51 5.90
CA ASN A 310 -9.70 25.39 7.03
C ASN A 310 -10.74 25.29 8.16
N PHE A 311 -12.02 25.24 7.79
CA PHE A 311 -13.13 25.06 8.73
C PHE A 311 -13.00 23.73 9.49
N GLU A 312 -12.80 22.62 8.77
CA GLU A 312 -12.68 21.28 9.36
C GLU A 312 -11.44 21.16 10.27
N ILE A 313 -10.28 21.63 9.81
CA ILE A 313 -9.05 21.66 10.64
C ILE A 313 -9.28 22.52 11.89
N GLY A 314 -9.95 23.66 11.76
CA GLY A 314 -10.32 24.54 12.86
C GLY A 314 -11.23 23.87 13.87
N LEU A 315 -12.28 23.18 13.41
CA LEU A 315 -13.24 22.44 14.23
C LEU A 315 -12.56 21.32 15.02
N ILE A 316 -11.73 20.50 14.35
CA ILE A 316 -10.93 19.46 15.01
C ILE A 316 -9.99 20.10 16.05
N GLY A 317 -9.34 21.21 15.71
CA GLY A 317 -8.41 21.94 16.58
C GLY A 317 -9.02 22.55 17.84
N GLN A 318 -10.34 22.65 17.94
CA GLN A 318 -11.01 23.10 19.18
C GLN A 318 -10.77 22.11 20.33
N LYS A 319 -10.68 20.81 20.03
CA LYS A 319 -10.39 19.77 21.03
C LYS A 319 -8.94 19.88 21.51
N ARG A 320 -8.74 19.87 22.83
CA ARG A 320 -7.40 20.02 23.46
C ARG A 320 -6.40 18.96 22.98
N THR A 321 -6.86 17.74 22.70
CA THR A 321 -6.03 16.63 22.22
C THR A 321 -5.50 16.85 20.80
N ASP A 322 -6.27 17.56 19.97
CA ASP A 322 -6.05 17.62 18.52
C ASP A 322 -5.47 18.98 18.10
N ARG A 323 -5.62 20.01 18.95
CA ARG A 323 -5.13 21.38 18.74
C ARG A 323 -3.69 21.43 18.24
N GLY A 324 -2.79 20.67 18.85
CA GLY A 324 -1.39 20.64 18.47
C GLY A 324 -1.16 20.04 17.08
N GLY A 325 -1.94 19.03 16.70
CA GLY A 325 -1.88 18.44 15.35
C GLY A 325 -2.46 19.37 14.30
N ALA A 326 -3.59 20.02 14.61
CA ALA A 326 -4.28 20.94 13.70
C ALA A 326 -3.41 22.17 13.39
N ALA A 327 -2.80 22.76 14.42
CA ALA A 327 -1.87 23.88 14.26
C ALA A 327 -0.63 23.51 13.42
N LEU A 328 -0.10 22.29 13.58
CA LEU A 328 1.01 21.81 12.74
C LEU A 328 0.55 21.66 11.28
N LEU A 329 -0.57 20.98 11.05
CA LEU A 329 -1.08 20.74 9.69
C LEU A 329 -1.33 22.06 8.95
N ASP A 330 -1.96 23.02 9.62
CA ASP A 330 -2.15 24.38 9.11
C ASP A 330 -0.81 25.07 8.80
N ALA A 331 0.12 25.11 9.77
CA ALA A 331 1.42 25.75 9.60
C ALA A 331 2.26 25.16 8.45
N TYR A 332 2.22 23.84 8.23
CA TYR A 332 2.89 23.19 7.11
C TYR A 332 2.19 23.50 5.77
N SER A 333 0.85 23.59 5.77
CA SER A 333 0.04 23.86 4.58
C SER A 333 0.09 25.33 4.14
N ARG A 334 0.26 26.28 5.06
CA ARG A 334 0.40 27.73 4.75
C ARG A 334 1.70 28.10 4.04
N ARG A 335 2.70 27.23 4.03
CA ARG A 335 3.99 27.56 3.41
C ARG A 335 3.85 27.66 1.89
N LYS A 336 4.52 28.65 1.28
CA LYS A 336 4.51 28.86 -0.17
C LYS A 336 4.95 27.59 -0.91
N GLY A 337 4.05 27.01 -1.69
CA GLY A 337 4.30 25.75 -2.40
C GLY A 337 4.24 24.49 -1.53
N GLY A 338 3.67 24.57 -0.33
CA GLY A 338 3.47 23.45 0.60
C GLY A 338 4.75 22.85 1.17
N GLN A 339 4.63 21.68 1.78
CA GLN A 339 5.71 20.97 2.46
C GLN A 339 5.79 19.49 2.10
N GLY A 340 6.52 19.23 1.01
CA GLY A 340 6.70 17.87 0.48
C GLY A 340 7.44 16.90 1.41
N ASN A 341 8.23 17.38 2.37
CA ASN A 341 8.85 16.51 3.39
C ASN A 341 7.79 15.98 4.36
N ALA A 342 6.96 16.88 4.91
CA ALA A 342 5.84 16.52 5.77
C ALA A 342 4.82 15.64 5.05
N ALA A 343 4.44 16.00 3.82
CA ALA A 343 3.55 15.19 2.99
C ALA A 343 4.09 13.76 2.78
N ARG A 344 5.37 13.61 2.43
CA ARG A 344 5.99 12.28 2.28
C ARG A 344 5.94 11.48 3.59
N MET A 345 6.31 12.09 4.72
CA MET A 345 6.29 11.44 6.02
C MET A 345 4.89 10.98 6.43
N LEU A 346 3.87 11.79 6.15
CA LEU A 346 2.47 11.45 6.42
C LEU A 346 1.91 10.40 5.44
N ALA A 347 2.25 10.48 4.15
CA ALA A 347 1.93 9.44 3.19
C ALA A 347 2.46 8.07 3.64
N TYR A 348 3.73 7.99 4.06
CA TYR A 348 4.32 6.73 4.53
C TYR A 348 3.60 6.11 5.72
N ARG A 349 2.85 6.90 6.48
CA ARG A 349 2.03 6.46 7.62
C ARG A 349 0.59 6.11 7.25
N LYS A 350 0.23 6.20 5.97
CA LYS A 350 -1.14 6.02 5.47
C LYS A 350 -2.16 6.92 6.19
N CYS A 351 -1.87 8.22 6.32
CA CYS A 351 -2.74 9.13 7.07
C CYS A 351 -4.15 9.29 6.47
N MET A 352 -4.34 9.02 5.18
CA MET A 352 -5.64 9.12 4.51
C MET A 352 -6.42 7.80 4.58
N SER A 353 -7.75 7.87 4.45
CA SER A 353 -8.59 6.74 4.04
C SER A 353 -8.24 6.30 2.61
N ARG A 354 -8.70 5.11 2.20
CA ARG A 354 -8.50 4.63 0.82
C ARG A 354 -9.23 5.54 -0.17
N ASP A 355 -10.44 5.96 0.17
CA ASP A 355 -11.30 6.79 -0.65
C ASP A 355 -10.73 8.19 -0.85
N ALA A 356 -10.16 8.78 0.20
CA ALA A 356 -9.44 10.05 0.09
C ALA A 356 -8.15 9.90 -0.72
N ALA A 357 -7.46 8.77 -0.60
CA ALA A 357 -6.27 8.50 -1.40
C ALA A 357 -6.60 8.40 -2.91
N VAL A 358 -7.75 7.82 -3.30
CA VAL A 358 -8.21 7.82 -4.71
C VAL A 358 -8.44 9.26 -5.19
N ARG A 359 -9.17 10.06 -4.41
CA ARG A 359 -9.48 11.47 -4.71
C ARG A 359 -8.22 12.32 -4.84
N PHE A 360 -7.27 12.20 -3.92
CA PHE A 360 -5.97 12.87 -4.00
C PHE A 360 -5.17 12.47 -5.24
N LEU A 361 -5.22 11.19 -5.62
CA LEU A 361 -4.56 10.70 -6.83
C LEU A 361 -5.25 11.18 -8.11
N ALA A 362 -6.54 11.51 -8.05
CA ALA A 362 -7.29 12.11 -9.15
C ALA A 362 -6.98 13.60 -9.34
N MET A 363 -6.72 14.34 -8.24
CA MET A 363 -6.30 15.75 -8.27
C MET A 363 -5.01 15.98 -9.10
N ASP A 364 -4.89 17.17 -9.67
CA ASP A 364 -3.70 17.58 -10.45
C ASP A 364 -2.44 17.50 -9.58
N ASP A 365 -1.35 17.03 -10.19
CA ASP A 365 -0.08 16.87 -9.52
C ASP A 365 0.60 18.21 -9.22
N MET A 366 0.27 19.32 -9.92
CA MET A 366 0.75 20.71 -9.77
C MET A 366 2.23 20.90 -9.38
N ASP A 367 3.07 19.88 -9.55
CA ASP A 367 4.43 19.84 -9.00
C ASP A 367 5.44 20.07 -10.12
N ALA A 368 5.69 21.35 -10.42
CA ALA A 368 6.73 21.74 -11.35
C ALA A 368 8.15 21.43 -10.82
N ARG A 369 8.31 21.10 -9.53
CA ARG A 369 9.61 20.91 -8.89
C ARG A 369 10.13 19.50 -9.12
N ARG A 370 11.43 19.40 -9.45
CA ARG A 370 12.11 18.11 -9.67
C ARG A 370 12.48 17.46 -8.33
N ALA A 371 12.41 16.13 -8.26
CA ALA A 371 12.82 15.37 -7.08
C ALA A 371 14.32 15.56 -6.79
N HIS A 372 14.69 15.63 -5.50
CA HIS A 372 16.09 15.67 -5.09
C HIS A 372 16.70 14.25 -5.10
N THR A 373 16.69 13.63 -6.27
CA THR A 373 17.14 12.26 -6.51
C THR A 373 18.30 12.22 -7.49
N GLN A 374 19.13 11.17 -7.41
CA GLN A 374 20.24 10.97 -8.34
C GLN A 374 19.84 10.31 -9.66
N TYR A 375 18.58 9.88 -9.77
CA TYR A 375 18.13 8.97 -10.80
C TYR A 375 17.19 9.67 -11.79
N THR A 376 17.44 9.47 -13.08
CA THR A 376 16.45 9.66 -14.13
C THR A 376 15.68 8.36 -14.35
N ARG A 377 14.47 8.47 -14.88
CA ARG A 377 13.69 7.32 -15.38
C ARG A 377 13.52 7.49 -16.87
N ARG A 378 13.78 6.42 -17.62
CA ARG A 378 13.40 6.34 -19.03
C ARG A 378 11.88 6.34 -19.14
N ARG A 379 11.32 7.41 -19.72
CA ARG A 379 9.88 7.55 -19.99
C ARG A 379 9.69 7.88 -21.46
N ARG A 380 8.65 7.31 -22.07
CA ARG A 380 8.27 7.72 -23.42
C ARG A 380 7.72 9.14 -23.37
N SER A 381 8.35 10.04 -24.09
CA SER A 381 7.89 11.42 -24.25
C SER A 381 6.59 11.42 -25.06
N ARG A 382 5.57 12.12 -24.57
CA ARG A 382 4.31 12.29 -25.30
C ARG A 382 4.46 13.20 -26.51
N THR A 383 5.46 14.09 -26.51
CA THR A 383 5.70 15.06 -27.58
C THR A 383 6.56 14.47 -28.69
N THR A 384 7.66 13.80 -28.34
CA THR A 384 8.62 13.28 -29.33
C THR A 384 8.41 11.80 -29.65
N GLY A 385 7.61 11.09 -28.85
CA GLY A 385 7.40 9.64 -28.99
C GLY A 385 8.61 8.77 -28.61
N LEU A 386 9.76 9.37 -28.31
CA LEU A 386 11.02 8.70 -27.99
C LEU A 386 11.14 8.38 -26.49
N MET A 387 12.00 7.42 -26.15
CA MET A 387 12.34 7.09 -24.77
C MET A 387 13.42 8.04 -24.25
N GLU A 388 13.05 8.93 -23.34
CA GLU A 388 13.93 9.96 -22.79
C GLU A 388 14.20 9.74 -21.30
N ASP A 389 15.39 10.11 -20.84
CA ASP A 389 15.74 10.13 -19.42
C ASP A 389 15.13 11.37 -18.74
N VAL A 390 14.11 11.14 -17.91
CA VAL A 390 13.38 12.21 -17.23
C VAL A 390 13.64 12.16 -15.74
N LYS A 391 14.00 13.30 -15.14
CA LYS A 391 14.06 13.43 -13.68
C LYS A 391 12.63 13.46 -13.13
N PRO A 392 12.26 12.57 -12.19
CA PRO A 392 10.89 12.52 -11.67
C PRO A 392 10.54 13.82 -10.92
N LYS A 393 9.26 14.21 -10.93
CA LYS A 393 8.76 15.31 -10.09
C LYS A 393 8.88 14.91 -8.62
N ARG A 394 9.03 15.90 -7.73
CA ARG A 394 9.34 15.69 -6.31
C ARG A 394 8.34 14.77 -5.61
N LEU A 395 7.05 14.88 -5.93
CA LEU A 395 5.99 14.10 -5.31
C LEU A 395 5.53 12.88 -6.13
N THR A 396 6.08 12.64 -7.33
CA THR A 396 5.71 11.46 -8.15
C THR A 396 5.96 10.14 -7.41
N GLU A 397 7.07 10.04 -6.68
CA GLU A 397 7.40 8.84 -5.91
C GLU A 397 6.40 8.60 -4.77
N MET A 398 5.93 9.68 -4.13
CA MET A 398 4.91 9.62 -3.08
C MET A 398 3.57 9.17 -3.64
N ARG A 399 3.16 9.69 -4.81
CA ARG A 399 1.91 9.27 -5.48
C ARG A 399 1.97 7.80 -5.92
N ALA A 400 3.07 7.37 -6.53
CA ALA A 400 3.30 5.96 -6.86
C ALA A 400 3.27 5.06 -5.61
N PHE A 401 3.80 5.56 -4.49
CA PHE A 401 3.72 4.91 -3.20
C PHE A 401 2.26 4.78 -2.72
N ILE A 402 1.44 5.84 -2.81
CA ILE A 402 0.02 5.81 -2.41
C ILE A 402 -0.73 4.75 -3.23
N HIS A 403 -0.56 4.70 -4.55
CA HIS A 403 -1.12 3.63 -5.40
C HIS A 403 -0.80 2.23 -4.85
N ALA A 404 0.49 1.97 -4.57
CA ALA A 404 0.94 0.65 -4.13
C ALA A 404 0.40 0.29 -2.73
N VAL A 405 0.33 1.26 -1.83
CA VAL A 405 0.07 1.01 -0.40
C VAL A 405 -1.41 0.98 -0.06
N TYR A 406 -2.23 1.69 -0.82
CA TYR A 406 -3.68 1.62 -0.76
C TYR A 406 -4.26 0.61 -1.75
N GLN A 407 -3.41 -0.03 -2.57
CA GLN A 407 -3.82 -0.96 -3.63
C GLN A 407 -4.85 -0.33 -4.57
N ILE A 408 -4.55 0.89 -5.03
CA ILE A 408 -5.39 1.66 -5.94
C ILE A 408 -4.82 1.49 -7.36
N PRO A 409 -5.50 0.78 -8.26
CA PRO A 409 -5.11 0.70 -9.67
C PRO A 409 -5.38 2.03 -10.39
N ASN A 410 -4.63 2.31 -11.47
CA ASN A 410 -4.82 3.54 -12.25
C ASN A 410 -6.25 3.67 -12.80
N ARG A 411 -6.86 2.56 -13.22
CA ARG A 411 -8.24 2.54 -13.75
C ARG A 411 -9.25 3.19 -12.80
N GLU A 412 -9.10 2.95 -11.50
CA GLU A 412 -10.04 3.43 -10.49
C GLU A 412 -9.91 4.95 -10.31
N VAL A 413 -8.68 5.46 -10.40
CA VAL A 413 -8.42 6.91 -10.38
C VAL A 413 -8.97 7.57 -11.65
N ASP A 414 -8.82 6.92 -12.80
CA ASP A 414 -9.32 7.44 -14.08
C ASP A 414 -10.85 7.39 -14.16
N GLU A 415 -11.49 6.34 -13.63
CA GLU A 415 -12.94 6.23 -13.46
C GLU A 415 -13.47 7.35 -12.56
N TYR A 416 -12.84 7.59 -11.41
CA TYR A 416 -13.23 8.68 -10.52
C TYR A 416 -13.08 10.06 -11.19
N ARG A 417 -11.99 10.30 -11.94
CA ARG A 417 -11.83 11.54 -12.70
C ARG A 417 -12.96 11.74 -13.72
N ALA A 418 -13.30 10.69 -14.46
CA ALA A 418 -14.34 10.77 -15.48
C ALA A 418 -15.72 11.12 -14.89
N VAL A 419 -16.06 10.56 -13.71
CA VAL A 419 -17.29 10.92 -12.99
C VAL A 419 -17.24 12.38 -12.53
N ARG A 420 -16.17 12.76 -11.83
CA ARG A 420 -16.01 14.13 -11.30
C ARG A 420 -16.05 15.19 -12.41
N ASP A 421 -15.41 14.93 -13.55
CA ASP A 421 -15.36 15.86 -14.67
C ASP A 421 -16.68 15.87 -15.49
N ALA A 422 -17.58 14.90 -15.29
CA ALA A 422 -18.93 14.91 -15.84
C ALA A 422 -19.93 15.69 -14.95
N ASP A 423 -19.64 15.78 -13.65
CA ASP A 423 -20.44 16.52 -12.66
C ASP A 423 -19.99 17.99 -12.49
N ALA A 424 -18.92 18.41 -13.18
CA ALA A 424 -18.34 19.76 -13.16
C ALA A 424 -18.61 20.52 -14.46
#